data_AF-A0A354J373-F1
#
_entry.id   AF-A0A354J373-F1
#
_cell.length_a   1.000
_cell.length_b   1.000
_cell.length_c   1.000
_cell.angle_alpha   90.00
_cell.angle_beta   90.00
_cell.angle_gamma   90.00
#
_symmetry.space_group_name_H-M   'P 1'
#
loop_
_entity.id
_entity.type
_entity.pdbx_description
1 polymer ?
#
loop_
_entity_poly.entity_id
_entity_poly.type
_entity_poly.pdbx_seq_one_letter_code
_entity_poly.pdbx_strand_id
1 'polypeptide(L)'
;SQGKIVISNNSGTKIEYVQVYFVSAEGPLHEGFRADNLEAGKAQSFPIGENKLLGAEANLEVRFKFEGSDEVFVDAGYFNDTFHGNITVDFRPAEEPDTVNLHVKAANSLLKSKLIDCDDEFKINIAEGYEIE
;
A
#
# COMPACT_ATOMS: atom_id res chain seq x y z
N SER A 1 -0.03 -4.52 -21.00
CA SER A 1 0.73 -3.36 -20.50
C SER A 1 1.44 -3.79 -19.24
N GLN A 2 2.60 -3.23 -18.92
CA GLN A 2 3.14 -3.36 -17.57
C GLN A 2 2.26 -2.53 -16.64
N GLY A 3 1.82 -3.12 -15.54
CA GLY A 3 1.05 -2.41 -14.53
C GLY A 3 1.86 -1.31 -13.85
N LYS A 4 1.19 -0.54 -13.01
CA LYS A 4 1.83 0.51 -12.22
C LYS A 4 1.31 0.49 -10.78
N ILE A 5 2.16 0.94 -9.87
CA ILE A 5 1.72 1.37 -8.56
C ILE A 5 1.55 2.89 -8.56
N VAL A 6 0.52 3.37 -7.88
CA VAL A 6 0.28 4.79 -7.58
C VAL A 6 0.11 4.93 -6.09
N ILE A 7 0.94 5.76 -5.47
CA ILE A 7 0.87 6.12 -4.06
C ILE A 7 0.41 7.57 -3.98
N SER A 8 -0.78 7.82 -3.44
CA SER A 8 -1.37 9.16 -3.31
C SER A 8 -1.55 9.56 -1.85
N ASN A 9 -1.13 10.77 -1.53
CA ASN A 9 -1.39 11.41 -0.26
C ASN A 9 -2.50 12.45 -0.42
N ASN A 10 -3.73 12.09 -0.06
CA ASN A 10 -4.87 12.99 0.02
C ASN A 10 -5.27 13.30 1.47
N SER A 11 -4.47 12.89 2.47
CA SER A 11 -4.86 12.98 3.88
C SER A 11 -4.74 14.38 4.50
N GLY A 12 -4.08 15.31 3.82
CA GLY A 12 -3.84 16.67 4.33
C GLY A 12 -2.59 16.81 5.19
N THR A 13 -1.97 15.69 5.59
CA THR A 13 -0.72 15.66 6.36
C THR A 13 0.42 15.12 5.51
N LYS A 14 1.61 15.73 5.59
CA LYS A 14 2.79 15.25 4.87
C LYS A 14 3.16 13.84 5.32
N ILE A 15 3.53 13.00 4.36
CA ILE A 15 4.10 11.68 4.62
C ILE A 15 5.61 11.75 4.39
N GLU A 16 6.41 11.43 5.41
CA GLU A 16 7.87 11.38 5.30
C GLU A 16 8.29 10.34 4.27
N TYR A 17 7.68 9.15 4.32
CA TYR A 17 7.82 8.15 3.28
C TYR A 17 6.69 7.12 3.27
N VAL A 18 6.52 6.47 2.11
CA VAL A 18 5.73 5.24 1.94
C VAL A 18 6.60 4.22 1.20
N GLN A 19 6.66 3.01 1.72
CA GLN A 19 7.31 1.85 1.13
C GLN A 19 6.27 0.75 0.91
N VAL A 20 6.21 0.20 -0.30
CA VAL A 20 5.25 -0.86 -0.65
C VAL A 20 6.00 -2.05 -1.24
N TYR A 21 5.78 -3.26 -0.71
CA TYR A 21 6.38 -4.48 -1.25
C TYR A 21 5.56 -5.74 -0.99
N PHE A 22 5.78 -6.76 -1.80
CA PHE A 22 5.27 -8.10 -1.53
C PHE A 22 6.13 -8.79 -0.46
N VAL A 23 5.48 -9.40 0.53
CA VAL A 23 6.10 -10.13 1.64
C VAL A 23 5.51 -11.54 1.72
N SER A 24 6.35 -12.57 1.84
CA SER A 24 5.93 -13.94 2.18
C SER A 24 6.25 -14.25 3.63
N ALA A 25 5.94 -15.47 4.07
CA ALA A 25 6.36 -15.96 5.39
C ALA A 25 7.89 -15.93 5.61
N GLU A 26 8.69 -15.94 4.54
CA GLU A 26 10.15 -15.83 4.62
C GLU A 26 10.68 -14.38 4.62
N GLY A 27 9.79 -13.39 4.40
CA GLY A 27 10.13 -11.97 4.38
C GLY A 27 9.91 -11.29 3.01
N PRO A 28 10.48 -10.09 2.81
CA PRO A 28 10.28 -9.31 1.60
C PRO A 28 10.77 -10.03 0.34
N LEU A 29 9.94 -10.05 -0.70
CA LEU A 29 10.26 -10.72 -1.96
C LEU A 29 11.07 -9.83 -2.93
N HIS A 30 11.14 -8.53 -2.65
CA HIS A 30 11.93 -7.54 -3.38
C HIS A 30 12.09 -6.24 -2.56
N GLU A 31 12.90 -5.28 -3.04
CA GLU A 31 13.15 -4.02 -2.32
C GLU A 31 11.91 -3.11 -2.20
N GLY A 32 11.01 -3.15 -3.19
CA GLY A 32 9.74 -2.43 -3.13
C GLY A 32 9.72 -1.11 -3.88
N PHE A 33 8.65 -0.36 -3.67
CA PHE A 33 8.39 0.94 -4.27
C PHE A 33 8.35 1.99 -3.18
N ARG A 34 9.22 3.01 -3.31
CA ARG A 34 9.42 4.03 -2.28
C ARG A 34 9.08 5.42 -2.78
N ALA A 35 8.13 6.06 -2.11
CA ALA A 35 7.86 7.49 -2.25
C ALA A 35 8.37 8.22 -0.99
N ASP A 36 9.29 9.16 -1.16
CA ASP A 36 9.83 9.99 -0.06
C ASP A 36 9.26 11.41 -0.14
N ASN A 37 9.07 12.05 1.02
CA ASN A 37 8.57 13.43 1.16
C ASN A 37 7.30 13.69 0.36
N LEU A 38 6.29 12.84 0.53
CA LEU A 38 5.03 12.93 -0.20
C LEU A 38 4.13 13.98 0.45
N GLU A 39 4.18 15.20 -0.08
CA GLU A 39 3.34 16.33 0.34
C GLU A 39 1.84 16.07 0.13
N ALA A 40 0.99 16.75 0.89
CA ALA A 40 -0.47 16.63 0.75
C ALA A 40 -0.95 17.02 -0.66
N GLY A 41 -1.89 16.24 -1.20
CA GLY A 41 -2.42 16.35 -2.56
C GLY A 41 -1.46 15.88 -3.66
N LYS A 42 -0.34 15.22 -3.30
CA LYS A 42 0.62 14.68 -4.28
C LYS A 42 0.49 13.17 -4.43
N ALA A 43 0.98 12.69 -5.55
CA ALA A 43 1.08 11.27 -5.84
C ALA A 43 2.38 10.96 -6.55
N GLN A 44 2.89 9.75 -6.34
CA GLN A 44 4.04 9.20 -7.05
C GLN A 44 3.65 7.87 -7.71
N SER A 45 4.23 7.57 -8.87
CA SER A 45 3.92 6.35 -9.60
C SER A 45 5.18 5.66 -10.08
N PHE A 46 5.15 4.33 -10.06
CA PHE A 46 6.25 3.47 -10.46
C PHE A 46 5.74 2.37 -11.40
N PRO A 47 6.52 1.96 -12.41
CA PRO A 47 6.24 0.73 -13.14
C PRO A 47 6.45 -0.47 -12.20
N ILE A 48 5.50 -1.42 -12.17
CA ILE A 48 5.58 -2.58 -11.27
C ILE A 48 6.20 -3.82 -11.91
N GLY A 49 6.21 -3.88 -13.25
CA GLY A 49 6.66 -5.06 -13.98
C GLY A 49 5.78 -6.29 -13.71
N GLU A 50 6.40 -7.47 -13.84
CA GLU A 50 5.79 -8.75 -13.51
C GLU A 50 6.38 -9.26 -12.19
N ASN A 51 5.52 -9.72 -11.28
CA ASN A 51 5.88 -10.27 -9.97
C ASN A 51 5.39 -11.72 -9.91
N LYS A 52 6.30 -12.68 -9.75
CA LYS A 52 5.98 -14.11 -9.72
C LYS A 52 5.73 -14.55 -8.28
N LEU A 53 4.46 -14.53 -7.86
CA LEU A 53 4.06 -14.79 -6.47
C LEU A 53 3.33 -16.13 -6.30
N LEU A 54 3.26 -16.95 -7.36
CA LEU A 54 2.64 -18.27 -7.30
C LEU A 54 3.39 -19.18 -6.31
N GLY A 55 2.67 -19.71 -5.33
CA GLY A 55 3.19 -20.53 -4.24
C GLY A 55 3.79 -19.75 -3.08
N ALA A 56 3.85 -18.40 -3.16
CA ALA A 56 4.46 -17.58 -2.12
C ALA A 56 3.49 -17.20 -0.99
N GLU A 57 2.17 -17.29 -1.24
CA GLU A 57 1.12 -16.86 -0.30
C GLU A 57 1.43 -15.46 0.30
N ALA A 58 1.75 -14.51 -0.58
CA ALA A 58 2.29 -13.22 -0.20
C ALA A 58 1.19 -12.21 0.13
N ASN A 59 1.51 -11.25 1.00
CA ASN A 59 0.73 -10.04 1.25
C ASN A 59 1.43 -8.84 0.60
N LEU A 60 0.70 -7.74 0.41
CA LEU A 60 1.26 -6.46 0.06
C LEU A 60 1.43 -5.62 1.33
N GLU A 61 2.65 -5.55 1.86
CA GLU A 61 2.95 -4.71 3.02
C GLU A 61 3.05 -3.25 2.57
N VAL A 62 2.32 -2.37 3.25
CA VAL A 62 2.41 -0.91 3.09
C VAL A 62 2.95 -0.33 4.39
N ARG A 63 4.22 0.06 4.36
CA ARG A 63 4.93 0.69 5.48
C ARG A 63 5.07 2.18 5.24
N PHE A 64 4.71 3.01 6.21
CA PHE A 64 4.69 4.46 6.03
C PHE A 64 4.93 5.19 7.34
N LYS A 65 5.32 6.45 7.21
CA LYS A 65 5.54 7.34 8.35
C LYS A 65 5.07 8.75 8.01
N PHE A 66 4.15 9.28 8.79
CA PHE A 66 3.72 10.66 8.68
C PHE A 66 4.73 11.60 9.37
N GLU A 67 4.75 12.86 8.96
CA GLU A 67 5.60 13.86 9.61
C GLU A 67 5.25 13.98 11.10
N GLY A 68 6.24 13.74 11.95
CA GLY A 68 6.08 13.81 13.41
C GLY A 68 5.39 12.61 14.07
N SER A 69 5.13 11.52 13.34
CA SER A 69 4.59 10.27 13.89
C SER A 69 5.65 9.16 13.99
N ASP A 70 5.30 8.07 14.67
CA ASP A 70 5.99 6.80 14.51
C ASP A 70 5.64 6.12 13.17
N GLU A 71 6.45 5.14 12.80
CA GLU A 71 6.26 4.33 11.60
C GLU A 71 5.17 3.27 11.82
N VAL A 72 4.33 3.07 10.81
CA VAL A 72 3.22 2.10 10.82
C VAL A 72 3.37 1.21 9.59
N PHE A 73 2.90 -0.03 9.68
CA PHE A 73 2.71 -0.88 8.51
C PHE A 73 1.38 -1.62 8.60
N VAL A 74 0.82 -1.95 7.44
CA VAL A 74 -0.34 -2.83 7.30
C VAL A 74 -0.04 -3.89 6.25
N ASP A 75 -0.61 -5.07 6.42
CA ASP A 75 -0.60 -6.13 5.41
C ASP A 75 -1.91 -6.09 4.63
N ALA A 76 -1.82 -5.72 3.35
CA ALA A 76 -2.97 -5.61 2.46
C ALA A 76 -3.03 -6.77 1.47
N GLY A 77 -4.21 -7.33 1.31
CA GLY A 77 -4.53 -8.34 0.33
C GLY A 77 -3.78 -9.66 0.47
N TYR A 78 -4.08 -10.55 -0.47
CA TYR A 78 -3.51 -11.87 -0.62
C TYR A 78 -3.14 -12.13 -2.08
N PHE A 79 -1.92 -12.62 -2.31
CA PHE A 79 -1.35 -12.85 -3.62
C PHE A 79 -0.67 -14.22 -3.70
N ASN A 80 -1.21 -15.08 -4.56
CA ASN A 80 -0.69 -16.42 -4.80
C ASN A 80 -0.72 -16.77 -6.30
N ASP A 81 -0.40 -15.80 -7.14
CA ASP A 81 -0.35 -15.91 -8.61
C ASP A 81 0.65 -14.89 -9.19
N THR A 82 0.90 -14.93 -10.49
CA THR A 82 1.69 -13.90 -11.17
C THR A 82 0.93 -12.57 -11.21
N PHE A 83 1.48 -11.55 -10.57
CA PHE A 83 0.93 -10.19 -10.54
C PHE A 83 1.64 -9.27 -11.54
N HIS A 84 0.88 -8.65 -12.43
CA HIS A 84 1.36 -7.68 -13.43
C HIS A 84 0.40 -6.48 -13.57
N GLY A 85 -0.49 -6.34 -12.58
CA GLY A 85 -1.61 -5.41 -12.52
C GLY A 85 -1.29 -4.05 -11.97
N ASN A 86 -2.33 -3.27 -11.70
CA ASN A 86 -2.19 -1.98 -11.05
C ASN A 86 -2.37 -2.10 -9.54
N ILE A 87 -1.62 -1.30 -8.79
CA ILE A 87 -1.77 -1.09 -7.35
C ILE A 87 -2.09 0.38 -7.11
N THR A 88 -3.06 0.65 -6.24
CA THR A 88 -3.33 1.99 -5.71
C THR A 88 -3.24 1.96 -4.19
N VAL A 89 -2.44 2.85 -3.64
CA VAL A 89 -2.30 3.11 -2.21
C VAL A 89 -2.71 4.55 -1.99
N ASP A 90 -3.84 4.79 -1.32
CA ASP A 90 -4.45 6.11 -1.22
C ASP A 90 -4.75 6.47 0.24
N PHE A 91 -4.02 7.45 0.76
CA PHE A 91 -4.25 7.99 2.09
C PHE A 91 -5.28 9.12 2.00
N ARG A 92 -6.40 9.03 2.70
CA ARG A 92 -7.50 9.99 2.69
C ARG A 92 -7.77 10.54 4.09
N PRO A 93 -8.42 11.72 4.20
CA PRO A 93 -8.86 12.21 5.49
C PRO A 93 -9.89 11.25 6.10
N ALA A 94 -9.86 11.11 7.41
CA ALA A 94 -10.92 10.48 8.18
C ALA A 94 -11.73 11.55 8.94
N GLU A 95 -12.90 11.17 9.47
CA GLU A 95 -13.75 12.10 10.22
C GLU A 95 -13.16 12.40 11.61
N GLU A 96 -12.49 11.44 12.22
CA GLU A 96 -11.91 11.58 13.54
C GLU A 96 -10.57 12.33 13.51
N PRO A 97 -10.30 13.19 14.51
CA PRO A 97 -9.03 13.88 14.64
C PRO A 97 -7.85 12.89 14.64
N ASP A 98 -6.73 13.31 14.06
CA ASP A 98 -5.48 12.55 14.03
C ASP A 98 -5.61 11.15 13.39
N THR A 99 -6.65 10.91 12.60
CA THR A 99 -6.83 9.66 11.87
C THR A 99 -6.84 9.83 10.36
N VAL A 100 -6.44 8.77 9.64
CA VAL A 100 -6.50 8.70 8.18
C VAL A 100 -7.07 7.37 7.73
N ASN A 101 -7.77 7.39 6.59
CA ASN A 101 -8.20 6.19 5.91
C ASN A 101 -7.14 5.82 4.86
N LEU A 102 -6.64 4.60 4.90
CA LEU A 102 -5.73 4.04 3.91
C LEU A 102 -6.49 3.02 3.06
N HIS A 103 -6.68 3.33 1.79
CA HIS A 103 -7.25 2.40 0.81
C HIS A 103 -6.13 1.75 0.01
N VAL A 104 -6.07 0.42 0.03
CA VAL A 104 -5.12 -0.37 -0.76
C VAL A 104 -5.87 -1.29 -1.69
N LYS A 105 -5.61 -1.18 -3.00
CA LYS A 105 -6.27 -1.99 -4.01
C LYS A 105 -5.28 -2.48 -5.05
N ALA A 106 -5.38 -3.76 -5.41
CA ALA A 106 -4.56 -4.36 -6.46
C ALA A 106 -5.39 -5.23 -7.40
N ALA A 107 -5.15 -5.11 -8.70
CA ALA A 107 -5.84 -5.94 -9.70
C ALA A 107 -5.03 -6.11 -11.00
N ASN A 108 -4.90 -7.35 -11.48
CA ASN A 108 -4.31 -7.68 -12.79
C ASN A 108 -5.15 -7.16 -13.97
N SER A 109 -6.48 -7.20 -13.84
CA SER A 109 -7.42 -6.78 -14.89
C SER A 109 -8.81 -6.54 -14.29
N LEU A 110 -9.83 -6.34 -15.12
CA LEU A 110 -11.24 -6.22 -14.69
C LEU A 110 -11.77 -7.50 -14.01
N LEU A 111 -11.20 -8.67 -14.32
CA LEU A 111 -11.63 -9.93 -13.73
C LEU A 111 -10.87 -10.19 -12.44
N LYS A 112 -11.61 -10.40 -11.35
CA LYS A 112 -11.05 -10.81 -10.06
C LYS A 112 -10.49 -12.22 -10.17
N SER A 113 -9.21 -12.39 -9.85
CA SER A 113 -8.63 -13.72 -9.60
C SER A 113 -9.04 -14.17 -8.20
N LYS A 114 -9.21 -15.46 -7.97
CA LYS A 114 -9.35 -16.01 -6.60
C LYS A 114 -8.00 -16.11 -5.87
N LEU A 115 -6.92 -15.93 -6.60
CA LEU A 115 -5.54 -16.01 -6.11
C LEU A 115 -4.92 -14.62 -5.91
N ILE A 116 -5.67 -13.56 -6.24
CA ILE A 116 -5.28 -12.17 -6.00
C ILE A 116 -6.52 -11.44 -5.49
N ASP A 117 -6.55 -11.10 -4.21
CA ASP A 117 -7.62 -10.33 -3.58
C ASP A 117 -7.02 -9.19 -2.78
N CYS A 118 -7.37 -7.95 -3.12
CA CYS A 118 -6.84 -6.76 -2.48
C CYS A 118 -7.72 -5.57 -2.84
N ASP A 119 -8.58 -5.18 -1.92
CA ASP A 119 -9.42 -3.99 -1.94
C ASP A 119 -9.75 -3.66 -0.48
N ASP A 120 -8.71 -3.34 0.28
CA ASP A 120 -8.71 -3.23 1.73
C ASP A 120 -8.70 -1.76 2.17
N GLU A 121 -9.45 -1.47 3.23
CA GLU A 121 -9.54 -0.14 3.84
C GLU A 121 -9.08 -0.26 5.29
N PHE A 122 -8.11 0.56 5.68
CA PHE A 122 -7.55 0.61 7.03
C PHE A 122 -7.77 1.99 7.63
N LYS A 123 -7.98 2.06 8.93
CA LYS A 123 -8.04 3.32 9.66
C LYS A 123 -6.81 3.45 10.55
N ILE A 124 -6.06 4.52 10.41
CA ILE A 124 -4.77 4.67 11.09
C ILE A 124 -4.82 5.85 12.04
N ASN A 125 -4.43 5.65 13.30
CA ASN A 125 -4.13 6.74 14.22
C ASN A 125 -2.73 7.29 13.90
N ILE A 126 -2.64 8.49 13.35
CA ILE A 126 -1.35 9.12 13.03
C ILE A 126 -0.60 9.52 14.30
N ALA A 127 -1.30 10.03 15.31
CA ALA A 127 -0.66 10.52 16.52
C ALA A 127 -0.05 9.38 17.34
N GLU A 128 -0.72 8.23 17.37
CA GLU A 128 -0.29 7.06 18.15
C GLU A 128 0.45 6.01 17.33
N GLY A 129 0.42 6.09 15.99
CA GLY A 129 1.22 5.25 15.09
C GLY A 129 0.75 3.80 15.00
N TYR A 130 -0.57 3.54 14.95
CA TYR A 130 -1.10 2.18 14.77
C TYR A 130 -2.46 2.15 14.04
N GLU A 131 -2.80 0.99 13.48
CA GLU A 131 -4.10 0.71 12.87
C GLU A 131 -5.20 0.53 13.93
N ILE A 132 -6.34 1.18 13.74
CA ILE A 132 -7.52 1.10 14.61
C ILE A 132 -8.57 0.21 13.94
N GLU A 133 -9.15 -0.70 14.73
CA GLU A 133 -10.30 -1.54 14.34
C GLU A 133 -11.61 -0.75 14.15
#